data_AF-A0A226D3H6-F1
#
_entry.id   AF-A0A226D3H6-F1
#
_cell.length_a   1.000
_cell.length_b   1.000
_cell.length_c   1.000
_cell.angle_alpha   90.00
_cell.angle_beta   90.00
_cell.angle_gamma   90.00
#
_symmetry.space_group_name_H-M   'P 1'
#
loop_
_entity.id
_entity.type
_entity.pdbx_description
1 polymer ?
#
loop_
_entity_poly.entity_id
_entity_poly.type
_entity_poly.pdbx_seq_one_letter_code
_entity_poly.pdbx_strand_id
1 'polypeptide(L)'
;MPQTSLENLVYVFPCNLWAFIIGTSVLLGLFLVFTSKAKVSKFEILSTGYNILLEQGSSIAGNASGELYIYFVCGPWILMSVIITTLIRGDNVQNTINPLRVLPYENFSQLIENGFTFTDEGVIYRDNEGSVFRSMGWLAAHVSARSSVETYSTLISEEVYGHFSNSGVHYDHKLIRPETNLWWQYPNQVIKNSSRFSCASEKMAYLGWIERLRDAKVLLEKHRPGPEYSVGVESIGLVPTGWIVENIVNPRVLVRMRSLHHSGIAKKWIWYQGMAEKLKKRKNMEDIGPEALILLGNIAQIFIIFFEVVLCTTVVFLVETIYYNISNGRLQQFCILRIIIFKECLCKVFICGIAKVKALNLISKTRSNLGK
;
A
#
# COMPACT_ATOMS: atom_id res chain seq x y z
N MET A 1 7.84 5.31 4.29
CA MET A 1 6.74 6.26 3.99
C MET A 1 5.89 5.67 2.90
N PRO A 2 4.59 5.43 3.12
CA PRO A 2 3.71 5.02 2.04
C PRO A 2 3.76 6.11 0.97
N GLN A 3 4.11 5.73 -0.25
CA GLN A 3 4.05 6.60 -1.42
C GLN A 3 2.57 6.93 -1.66
N THR A 4 2.08 7.92 -0.93
CA THR A 4 0.77 8.55 -1.11
C THR A 4 0.85 9.51 -2.29
N SER A 5 1.33 8.97 -3.41
CA SER A 5 1.58 9.68 -4.64
C SER A 5 0.25 10.11 -5.24
N LEU A 6 0.28 11.20 -6.00
CA LEU A 6 -0.81 11.67 -6.84
C LEU A 6 -1.51 10.55 -7.65
N GLU A 7 -0.83 9.43 -7.90
CA GLU A 7 -1.45 8.23 -8.48
C GLU A 7 -2.73 7.85 -7.74
N ASN A 8 -2.75 7.84 -6.40
CA ASN A 8 -3.96 7.49 -5.65
C ASN A 8 -5.10 8.49 -5.87
N LEU A 9 -4.81 9.76 -6.14
CA LEU A 9 -5.82 10.79 -6.42
C LEU A 9 -6.40 10.66 -7.83
N VAL A 10 -5.58 10.26 -8.81
CA VAL A 10 -6.02 10.00 -10.19
C VAL A 10 -6.75 8.66 -10.30
N TYR A 11 -6.29 7.65 -9.54
CA TYR A 11 -6.85 6.30 -9.51
C TYR A 11 -8.07 6.15 -8.58
N VAL A 12 -8.59 7.24 -7.99
CA VAL A 12 -9.88 7.21 -7.29
C VAL A 12 -10.96 6.64 -8.22
N PHE A 13 -10.91 7.03 -9.50
CA PHE A 13 -11.78 6.47 -10.52
C PHE A 13 -10.97 5.80 -11.64
N PRO A 14 -11.50 4.72 -12.23
CA PRO A 14 -10.89 4.14 -13.42
C PRO A 14 -10.92 5.16 -14.56
N CYS A 15 -9.91 5.15 -15.43
CA CYS A 15 -9.81 6.08 -16.56
C CYS A 15 -11.07 6.14 -17.43
N ASN A 16 -11.78 5.02 -17.57
CA ASN A 16 -13.04 4.96 -18.32
C ASN A 16 -14.10 5.87 -17.70
N LEU A 17 -14.22 5.87 -16.36
CA LEU A 17 -15.18 6.71 -15.65
C LEU A 17 -14.82 8.19 -15.77
N TRP A 18 -13.53 8.54 -15.69
CA TRP A 18 -13.06 9.90 -15.98
C TRP A 18 -13.45 10.36 -17.39
N ALA A 19 -13.24 9.51 -18.40
CA ALA A 19 -13.63 9.82 -19.77
C ALA A 19 -15.15 10.02 -19.91
N PHE A 20 -15.95 9.21 -19.20
CA PHE A 20 -17.41 9.39 -19.16
C PHE A 20 -17.82 10.70 -18.51
N ILE A 21 -17.25 11.06 -17.35
CA ILE A 21 -17.55 12.32 -16.64
C ILE A 21 -17.21 13.53 -17.53
N ILE A 22 -16.03 13.53 -18.13
CA ILE A 22 -15.61 14.61 -19.04
C ILE A 22 -16.51 14.65 -20.28
N GLY A 23 -16.81 13.48 -20.85
CA GLY A 23 -17.68 13.36 -22.03
C GLY A 23 -19.09 13.89 -21.77
N THR A 24 -19.72 13.53 -20.66
CA THR A 24 -21.07 13.99 -20.32
C THR A 24 -21.11 15.48 -19.97
N SER A 25 -20.03 16.04 -19.40
CA SER A 25 -19.88 17.49 -19.22
C SER A 25 -19.81 18.24 -20.56
N VAL A 26 -19.06 17.72 -21.54
CA VAL A 26 -18.99 18.31 -22.89
C VAL A 26 -20.34 18.20 -23.60
N LEU A 27 -21.03 17.06 -23.49
CA LEU A 27 -22.35 16.86 -24.09
C LEU A 27 -23.39 17.85 -23.55
N LEU A 28 -23.36 18.15 -22.25
CA LEU A 28 -24.21 19.19 -21.66
C LEU A 28 -23.92 20.57 -22.27
N GLY A 29 -22.65 20.94 -22.36
CA GLY A 29 -22.24 22.21 -22.97
C GLY A 29 -22.72 22.32 -24.41
N LEU A 30 -22.55 21.25 -25.20
CA LEU A 30 -23.04 21.19 -26.58
C LEU A 30 -24.56 21.31 -26.67
N PHE A 31 -25.30 20.58 -25.82
CA PHE A 31 -26.75 20.69 -25.76
C PHE A 31 -27.19 22.13 -25.49
N LEU A 32 -26.60 22.80 -24.50
CA LEU A 32 -26.91 24.18 -24.16
C LEU A 32 -26.56 25.16 -25.29
N VAL A 33 -25.47 24.93 -26.03
CA VAL A 33 -25.11 25.74 -27.21
C VAL A 33 -26.20 25.68 -28.28
N PHE A 34 -26.87 24.53 -28.45
CA PHE A 34 -27.92 24.37 -29.44
C PHE A 34 -29.29 24.87 -28.98
N THR A 35 -29.59 24.82 -27.68
CA THR A 35 -30.92 25.16 -27.16
C THR A 35 -31.03 26.57 -26.59
N SER A 36 -29.94 27.09 -25.99
CA SER A 36 -29.98 28.35 -25.25
C SER A 36 -30.10 29.56 -26.16
N LYS A 37 -30.98 30.50 -25.78
CA LYS A 37 -31.11 31.82 -26.41
C LYS A 37 -30.31 32.91 -25.68
N ALA A 38 -29.49 32.54 -24.69
CA ALA A 38 -28.75 33.49 -23.88
C ALA A 38 -27.75 34.29 -24.73
N LYS A 39 -27.66 35.61 -24.49
CA LYS A 39 -26.73 36.53 -25.18
C LYS A 39 -25.31 36.46 -24.59
N VAL A 40 -24.82 35.26 -24.35
CA VAL A 40 -23.46 34.98 -23.85
C VAL A 40 -22.64 34.35 -24.95
N SER A 41 -21.32 34.37 -24.78
CA SER A 41 -20.43 33.77 -25.78
C SER A 41 -20.69 32.26 -25.87
N LYS A 42 -20.63 31.69 -27.09
CA LYS A 42 -20.80 30.24 -27.28
C LYS A 42 -19.79 29.43 -26.47
N PHE A 43 -18.60 29.99 -26.23
CA PHE A 43 -17.57 29.38 -25.40
C PHE A 43 -17.99 29.29 -23.93
N GLU A 44 -18.58 30.35 -23.37
CA GLU A 44 -19.12 30.34 -22.01
C GLU A 44 -20.23 29.29 -21.87
N ILE A 45 -21.10 29.18 -22.88
CA ILE A 45 -22.13 28.13 -22.92
C ILE A 45 -21.52 26.73 -22.96
N LEU A 46 -20.53 26.50 -23.83
CA LEU A 46 -19.84 25.22 -23.93
C LEU A 46 -19.10 24.84 -22.63
N SER A 47 -18.52 25.83 -21.93
CA SER A 47 -17.81 25.63 -20.67
C SER A 47 -18.73 25.36 -19.46
N THR A 48 -20.04 25.59 -19.59
CA THR A 48 -20.98 25.49 -18.47
C THR A 48 -21.00 24.08 -17.85
N GLY A 49 -20.87 23.02 -18.65
CA GLY A 49 -20.81 21.66 -18.12
C GLY A 49 -19.54 21.37 -17.31
N TYR A 50 -18.42 22.02 -17.62
CA TYR A 50 -17.20 21.97 -16.81
C TYR A 50 -17.32 22.84 -15.55
N ASN A 51 -17.90 24.04 -15.66
CA ASN A 51 -18.09 24.91 -14.51
C ASN A 51 -18.97 24.23 -13.45
N ILE A 52 -20.06 23.55 -13.87
CA ILE A 52 -20.89 22.74 -12.96
C ILE A 52 -20.08 21.62 -12.31
N LEU A 53 -19.25 20.90 -13.07
CA LEU A 53 -18.39 19.82 -12.56
C LEU A 53 -17.37 20.33 -11.52
N LEU A 54 -16.86 21.54 -11.71
CA LEU A 54 -15.91 22.20 -10.82
C LEU A 54 -16.58 22.96 -9.67
N GLU A 55 -17.89 22.83 -9.50
CA GLU A 55 -18.70 23.59 -8.51
C GLU A 55 -18.55 25.12 -8.67
N GLN A 56 -18.24 25.60 -9.89
CA GLN A 56 -18.14 27.01 -10.22
C GLN A 56 -19.48 27.55 -10.71
N GLY A 57 -19.81 28.79 -10.31
CA GLY A 57 -21.03 29.47 -10.75
C GLY A 57 -21.04 29.71 -12.26
N SER A 58 -22.17 29.44 -12.91
CA SER A 58 -22.44 29.80 -14.31
C SER A 58 -23.74 30.58 -14.40
N SER A 59 -23.71 31.71 -15.10
CA SER A 59 -24.88 32.56 -15.39
C SER A 59 -25.99 31.78 -16.11
N ILE A 60 -25.60 30.82 -16.95
CA ILE A 60 -26.50 29.96 -17.74
C ILE A 60 -27.10 28.88 -16.85
N ALA A 61 -26.28 28.21 -16.01
CA ALA A 61 -26.77 27.20 -15.08
C ALA A 61 -27.72 27.80 -14.03
N GLY A 62 -27.47 29.04 -13.61
CA GLY A 62 -28.37 29.83 -12.77
C GLY A 62 -29.66 30.28 -13.46
N ASN A 63 -29.81 30.00 -14.75
CA ASN A 63 -30.96 30.33 -15.58
C ASN A 63 -31.32 31.83 -15.56
N ALA A 64 -30.33 32.70 -15.76
CA ALA A 64 -30.56 34.15 -15.80
C ALA A 64 -31.58 34.59 -16.88
N SER A 65 -31.81 33.76 -17.89
CA SER A 65 -32.80 33.98 -18.96
C SER A 65 -34.22 33.50 -18.64
N GLY A 66 -34.44 32.80 -17.53
CA GLY A 66 -35.76 32.32 -17.10
C GLY A 66 -36.34 31.20 -17.97
N GLU A 67 -35.51 30.41 -18.65
CA GLU A 67 -35.94 29.33 -19.53
C GLU A 67 -36.19 28.04 -18.74
N LEU A 68 -37.44 27.56 -18.66
CA LEU A 68 -37.82 26.44 -17.78
C LEU A 68 -37.06 25.14 -18.06
N TYR A 69 -36.76 24.83 -19.32
CA TYR A 69 -36.09 23.59 -19.71
C TYR A 69 -34.64 23.51 -19.18
N ILE A 70 -34.00 24.66 -18.90
CA ILE A 70 -32.64 24.70 -18.34
C ILE A 70 -32.62 24.06 -16.95
N TYR A 71 -33.66 24.23 -16.13
CA TYR A 71 -33.72 23.59 -14.82
C TYR A 71 -33.76 22.07 -14.91
N PHE A 72 -34.52 21.53 -15.85
CA PHE A 72 -34.65 20.08 -16.04
C PHE A 72 -33.37 19.44 -16.58
N VAL A 73 -32.56 20.18 -17.32
CA VAL A 73 -31.31 19.69 -17.89
C VAL A 73 -30.15 19.95 -16.94
N CYS A 74 -29.97 21.16 -16.43
CA CYS A 74 -28.86 21.49 -15.53
C CYS A 74 -29.02 20.88 -14.13
N GLY A 75 -30.25 20.73 -13.62
CA GLY A 75 -30.52 20.21 -12.28
C GLY A 75 -29.89 18.83 -12.02
N PRO A 76 -30.19 17.81 -12.84
CA PRO A 76 -29.58 16.48 -12.71
C PRO A 76 -28.05 16.50 -12.82
N TRP A 77 -27.49 17.36 -13.69
CA TRP A 77 -26.03 17.49 -13.84
C TRP A 77 -25.36 18.16 -12.64
N ILE A 78 -26.00 19.17 -12.03
CA ILE A 78 -25.54 19.77 -10.78
C ILE A 78 -25.55 18.73 -9.66
N LEU A 79 -26.64 17.98 -9.52
CA LEU A 79 -26.74 16.90 -8.53
C LEU A 79 -25.66 15.83 -8.76
N MET A 80 -25.47 15.40 -10.01
CA MET A 80 -24.44 14.43 -10.37
C MET A 80 -23.04 14.95 -10.05
N SER A 81 -22.74 16.21 -10.36
CA SER A 81 -21.47 16.86 -10.01
C SER A 81 -21.21 16.81 -8.51
N VAL A 82 -22.18 17.23 -7.68
CA VAL A 82 -22.07 17.20 -6.22
C VAL A 82 -21.85 15.79 -5.68
N ILE A 83 -22.52 14.78 -6.25
CA ILE A 83 -22.30 13.37 -5.87
C ILE A 83 -20.87 12.95 -6.21
N ILE A 84 -20.38 13.25 -7.42
CA ILE A 84 -19.03 12.88 -7.87
C ILE A 84 -17.97 13.56 -7.01
N THR A 85 -18.06 14.86 -6.77
CA THR A 85 -17.07 15.60 -5.97
C THR A 85 -17.08 15.12 -4.51
N THR A 86 -18.25 14.79 -3.96
CA THR A 86 -18.38 14.23 -2.61
C THR A 86 -17.78 12.83 -2.52
N LEU A 87 -17.99 11.97 -3.53
CA LEU A 87 -17.35 10.65 -3.60
C LEU A 87 -15.82 10.77 -3.66
N ILE A 88 -15.29 11.66 -4.51
CA ILE A 88 -13.84 11.91 -4.58
C ILE A 88 -13.29 12.36 -3.23
N ARG A 89 -13.98 13.28 -2.55
CA ARG A 89 -13.58 13.75 -1.21
C ARG A 89 -13.63 12.61 -0.19
N GLY A 90 -14.71 11.82 -0.17
CA GLY A 90 -14.91 10.69 0.73
C GLY A 90 -13.84 9.62 0.59
N ASP A 91 -13.58 9.16 -0.63
CA ASP A 91 -12.57 8.14 -0.92
C ASP A 91 -11.17 8.65 -0.60
N ASN A 92 -10.85 9.91 -0.92
CA ASN A 92 -9.56 10.50 -0.57
C ASN A 92 -9.37 10.58 0.95
N VAL A 93 -10.40 10.99 1.70
CA VAL A 93 -10.36 11.02 3.17
C VAL A 93 -10.17 9.61 3.73
N GLN A 94 -10.93 8.63 3.24
CA GLN A 94 -10.83 7.24 3.70
C GLN A 94 -9.47 6.64 3.38
N ASN A 95 -8.95 6.83 2.17
CA ASN A 95 -7.62 6.36 1.76
C ASN A 95 -6.48 7.10 2.47
N THR A 96 -6.70 8.32 2.93
CA THR A 96 -5.71 9.09 3.71
C THR A 96 -5.71 8.67 5.18
N ILE A 97 -6.89 8.56 5.80
CA ILE A 97 -7.05 8.23 7.22
C ILE A 97 -6.76 6.75 7.47
N ASN A 98 -7.22 5.89 6.57
CA ASN A 98 -7.04 4.45 6.65
C ASN A 98 -6.66 3.91 5.27
N PRO A 99 -5.42 4.16 4.81
CA PRO A 99 -4.96 3.60 3.54
C PRO A 99 -5.23 2.11 3.56
N LEU A 100 -5.88 1.59 2.51
CA LEU A 100 -6.13 0.17 2.33
C LEU A 100 -4.84 -0.59 2.63
N ARG A 101 -4.76 -1.13 3.85
CA ARG A 101 -3.58 -1.87 4.27
C ARG A 101 -3.61 -3.13 3.44
N VAL A 102 -2.51 -3.42 2.76
CA VAL A 102 -2.31 -4.72 2.14
C VAL A 102 -2.60 -5.75 3.22
N LEU A 103 -3.65 -6.56 3.03
CA LEU A 103 -4.02 -7.57 4.00
C LEU A 103 -2.81 -8.48 4.19
N PRO A 104 -2.26 -8.56 5.40
CA PRO A 104 -1.10 -9.38 5.62
C PRO A 104 -1.44 -10.85 5.37
N TYR A 105 -0.47 -11.61 4.87
CA TYR A 105 -0.62 -13.06 4.81
C TYR A 105 -0.70 -13.63 6.23
N GLU A 106 -1.75 -14.41 6.50
CA GLU A 106 -2.02 -14.94 7.84
C GLU A 106 -1.59 -16.41 7.99
N ASN A 107 -1.64 -17.17 6.89
CA ASN A 107 -1.46 -18.61 6.84
C ASN A 107 -0.28 -19.02 5.94
N PHE A 108 0.31 -20.18 6.20
CA PHE A 108 1.43 -20.71 5.41
C PHE A 108 1.03 -21.00 3.96
N SER A 109 -0.18 -21.55 3.71
CA SER A 109 -0.66 -21.83 2.35
C SER A 109 -0.66 -20.59 1.46
N GLN A 110 -1.08 -19.43 1.99
CA GLN A 110 -1.08 -18.18 1.22
C GLN A 110 0.34 -17.75 0.83
N LEU A 111 1.31 -17.93 1.73
CA LEU A 111 2.71 -17.62 1.46
C LEU A 111 3.28 -18.57 0.40
N ILE A 112 2.96 -19.87 0.48
CA ILE A 112 3.39 -20.88 -0.50
C ILE A 112 2.81 -20.58 -1.88
N GLU A 113 1.50 -20.34 -1.99
CA GLU A 113 0.81 -20.01 -3.24
C GLU A 113 1.36 -18.74 -3.91
N ASN A 114 1.81 -17.77 -3.12
CA ASN A 114 2.40 -16.53 -3.61
C ASN A 114 3.92 -16.63 -3.88
N GLY A 115 4.51 -17.81 -3.71
CA GLY A 115 5.91 -18.10 -4.02
C GLY A 115 6.90 -17.51 -3.02
N PHE A 116 6.52 -17.41 -1.74
CA PHE A 116 7.43 -16.98 -0.70
C PHE A 116 8.48 -18.05 -0.38
N THR A 117 9.71 -17.59 -0.20
CA THR A 117 10.84 -18.39 0.24
C THR A 117 10.94 -18.34 1.76
N PHE A 118 10.98 -19.51 2.41
CA PHE A 118 11.04 -19.61 3.86
C PHE A 118 12.48 -19.62 4.37
N THR A 119 12.77 -18.77 5.36
CA THR A 119 14.05 -18.70 6.05
C THR A 119 13.84 -18.95 7.53
N ASP A 120 14.62 -19.82 8.14
CA ASP A 120 14.41 -20.19 9.53
C ASP A 120 15.56 -19.77 10.44
N GLU A 121 15.22 -19.61 11.71
CA GLU A 121 16.18 -19.32 12.76
C GLU A 121 16.96 -20.59 13.11
N GLY A 122 18.28 -20.47 13.22
CA GLY A 122 19.09 -21.55 13.76
C GLY A 122 18.99 -21.64 15.27
N VAL A 123 18.55 -22.80 15.74
CA VAL A 123 18.38 -23.07 17.17
C VAL A 123 19.36 -24.14 17.64
N ILE A 124 19.74 -24.02 18.91
CA ILE A 124 20.45 -25.06 19.63
C ILE A 124 19.43 -25.67 20.59
N TYR A 125 19.18 -26.97 20.47
CA TYR A 125 18.29 -27.70 21.37
C TYR A 125 19.02 -28.89 21.99
N ARG A 126 18.53 -29.34 23.14
CA ARG A 126 19.00 -30.56 23.80
C ARG A 126 17.98 -31.66 23.60
N ASP A 127 18.44 -32.86 23.29
CA ASP A 127 17.56 -34.02 23.32
C ASP A 127 17.33 -34.51 24.76
N ASN A 128 16.56 -35.59 24.90
CA ASN A 128 16.26 -36.20 26.19
C ASN A 128 17.48 -36.84 26.86
N GLU A 129 18.56 -37.08 26.11
CA GLU A 129 19.82 -37.65 26.63
C GLU A 129 20.82 -36.54 27.02
N GLY A 130 20.45 -35.27 26.84
CA GLY A 130 21.28 -34.10 27.15
C GLY A 130 22.27 -33.73 26.04
N SER A 131 22.25 -34.43 24.91
CA SER A 131 23.06 -34.13 23.73
C SER A 131 22.60 -32.83 23.09
N VAL A 132 23.57 -31.98 22.75
CA VAL A 132 23.32 -30.66 22.18
C VAL A 132 23.35 -30.76 20.65
N PHE A 133 22.23 -30.43 20.01
CA PHE A 133 22.10 -30.39 18.56
C PHE A 133 21.89 -28.96 18.07
N ARG A 134 22.46 -28.68 16.90
CA ARG A 134 22.18 -27.46 16.13
C ARG A 134 21.30 -27.84 14.95
N SER A 135 20.13 -27.22 14.83
CA SER A 135 19.17 -27.52 13.78
C SER A 135 18.40 -26.27 13.35
N MET A 136 17.58 -26.45 12.31
CA MET A 136 16.52 -25.52 11.94
C MET A 136 15.48 -25.46 13.07
N GLY A 137 15.07 -24.25 13.45
CA GLY A 137 14.00 -23.99 14.43
C GLY A 137 12.73 -24.78 14.16
N TRP A 138 12.25 -24.81 12.93
CA TRP A 138 11.03 -25.53 12.54
C TRP A 138 11.19 -27.04 12.74
N LEU A 139 12.33 -27.60 12.36
CA LEU A 139 12.59 -29.04 12.48
C LEU A 139 12.73 -29.43 13.96
N ALA A 140 13.47 -28.65 14.73
CA ALA A 140 13.60 -28.84 16.17
C ALA A 140 12.25 -28.74 16.88
N ALA A 141 11.43 -27.76 16.50
CA ALA A 141 10.09 -27.59 17.06
C ALA A 141 9.17 -28.76 16.69
N HIS A 142 9.24 -29.24 15.44
CA HIS A 142 8.48 -30.40 14.96
C HIS A 142 8.84 -31.69 15.69
N VAL A 143 10.14 -31.98 15.82
CA VAL A 143 10.64 -33.15 16.57
C VAL A 143 10.24 -33.06 18.03
N SER A 144 10.41 -31.89 18.64
CA SER A 144 10.04 -31.67 20.05
C SER A 144 8.54 -31.85 20.27
N ALA A 145 7.70 -31.28 19.40
CA ALA A 145 6.25 -31.42 19.46
C ALA A 145 5.78 -32.87 19.23
N ARG A 146 6.54 -33.71 18.52
CA ARG A 146 6.22 -35.15 18.39
C ARG A 146 6.67 -35.98 19.60
N SER A 147 7.66 -35.50 20.34
CA SER A 147 8.22 -36.21 21.49
C SER A 147 7.39 -36.07 22.78
N SER A 148 6.48 -35.10 22.87
CA SER A 148 5.60 -34.93 24.02
C SER A 148 4.27 -35.69 23.86
N VAL A 149 3.85 -36.37 24.93
CA VAL A 149 2.60 -37.17 24.98
C VAL A 149 1.34 -36.28 24.97
N GLU A 150 1.48 -35.00 25.30
CA GLU A 150 0.36 -34.03 25.40
C GLU A 150 0.10 -33.23 24.12
N THR A 151 0.91 -33.42 23.07
CA THR A 151 0.82 -32.63 21.85
C THR A 151 0.14 -33.43 20.74
N TYR A 152 -0.95 -32.87 20.23
CA TYR A 152 -1.49 -33.26 18.93
C TYR A 152 -0.36 -33.19 17.89
N SER A 153 -0.33 -34.18 17.00
CA SER A 153 0.43 -34.17 15.75
C SER A 153 0.46 -32.76 15.14
N THR A 154 1.62 -32.34 14.62
CA THR A 154 1.84 -31.12 13.81
C THR A 154 0.62 -30.24 13.58
N LEU A 155 0.66 -29.00 14.08
CA LEU A 155 -0.42 -28.05 13.86
C LEU A 155 -0.56 -27.59 12.40
N ILE A 156 0.48 -27.84 11.59
CA ILE A 156 0.50 -27.58 10.16
C ILE A 156 -0.08 -28.74 9.35
N SER A 157 -0.66 -28.42 8.20
CA SER A 157 -1.15 -29.41 7.25
C SER A 157 -0.01 -30.24 6.66
N GLU A 158 -0.35 -31.44 6.16
CA GLU A 158 0.62 -32.33 5.50
C GLU A 158 1.23 -31.69 4.24
N GLU A 159 0.47 -30.85 3.54
CA GLU A 159 0.95 -30.07 2.39
C GLU A 159 2.05 -29.07 2.79
N VAL A 160 1.81 -28.29 3.85
CA VAL A 160 2.80 -27.33 4.38
C VAL A 160 4.04 -28.07 4.87
N TYR A 161 3.86 -29.20 5.55
CA TYR A 161 4.97 -30.05 5.99
C TYR A 161 5.78 -30.58 4.80
N GLY A 162 5.10 -31.11 3.78
CA GLY A 162 5.72 -31.58 2.55
C GLY A 162 6.51 -30.49 1.85
N HIS A 163 5.97 -29.27 1.81
CA HIS A 163 6.67 -28.10 1.27
C HIS A 163 7.93 -27.77 2.08
N PHE A 164 7.87 -27.73 3.42
CA PHE A 164 9.05 -27.46 4.25
C PHE A 164 10.12 -28.54 4.13
N SER A 165 9.71 -29.81 4.00
CA SER A 165 10.61 -30.95 3.81
C SER A 165 11.25 -30.99 2.42
N ASN A 166 10.50 -30.67 1.35
CA ASN A 166 10.93 -30.87 -0.03
C ASN A 166 11.50 -29.60 -0.68
N SER A 167 10.86 -28.45 -0.45
CA SER A 167 11.23 -27.16 -1.07
C SER A 167 12.28 -26.40 -0.27
N GLY A 168 12.78 -27.00 0.82
CA GLY A 168 13.93 -26.54 1.59
C GLY A 168 13.71 -25.19 2.26
N VAL A 169 13.19 -25.20 3.49
CA VAL A 169 13.35 -24.04 4.38
C VAL A 169 14.84 -23.71 4.45
N HIS A 170 15.22 -22.51 4.03
CA HIS A 170 16.62 -22.14 3.93
C HIS A 170 17.20 -21.88 5.32
N TYR A 171 18.14 -22.76 5.68
CA TYR A 171 19.05 -22.56 6.80
C TYR A 171 20.35 -21.89 6.39
N ASP A 172 20.82 -22.16 5.17
CA ASP A 172 22.08 -21.60 4.67
C ASP A 172 21.87 -20.16 4.21
N HIS A 173 22.26 -19.25 5.09
CA HIS A 173 22.25 -17.81 4.86
C HIS A 173 23.06 -17.36 3.62
N LYS A 174 23.85 -18.24 2.99
CA LYS A 174 24.60 -17.91 1.76
C LYS A 174 23.72 -17.71 0.52
N LEU A 175 22.54 -18.32 0.48
CA LEU A 175 21.61 -18.18 -0.65
C LEU A 175 20.73 -16.94 -0.54
N ILE A 176 20.66 -16.34 0.65
CA ILE A 176 19.88 -15.13 0.92
C ILE A 176 20.85 -13.97 1.04
N ARG A 177 20.47 -12.81 0.51
CA ARG A 177 21.29 -11.61 0.65
C ARG A 177 21.48 -11.30 2.14
N PRO A 178 22.72 -11.10 2.61
CA PRO A 178 22.97 -10.80 4.02
C PRO A 178 22.14 -9.59 4.48
N GLU A 179 21.94 -8.60 3.62
CA GLU A 179 21.19 -7.36 3.87
C GLU A 179 19.73 -7.60 4.25
N THR A 180 19.13 -8.66 3.73
CA THR A 180 17.71 -8.95 3.93
C THR A 180 17.49 -10.13 4.86
N ASN A 181 18.50 -10.95 5.13
CA ASN A 181 18.37 -12.04 6.07
C ASN A 181 18.17 -11.55 7.52
N LEU A 182 16.96 -11.73 8.06
CA LEU A 182 16.61 -11.33 9.42
C LEU A 182 17.52 -11.97 10.48
N TRP A 183 17.89 -13.24 10.28
CA TRP A 183 18.54 -14.08 11.30
C TRP A 183 20.07 -14.06 11.28
N TRP A 184 20.70 -13.55 10.21
CA TRP A 184 22.17 -13.59 10.05
C TRP A 184 22.95 -12.90 11.18
N GLN A 185 22.46 -11.75 11.66
CA GLN A 185 23.07 -10.99 12.78
C GLN A 185 22.00 -10.29 13.63
N TYR A 186 20.90 -10.98 13.91
CA TYR A 186 19.84 -10.44 14.74
C TYR A 186 20.36 -10.07 16.15
N PRO A 187 20.01 -8.89 16.72
CA PRO A 187 19.16 -7.83 16.17
C PRO A 187 19.93 -6.75 15.38
N ASN A 188 21.26 -6.76 15.41
CA ASN A 188 22.11 -5.71 14.84
C ASN A 188 21.89 -5.51 13.33
N GLN A 189 21.56 -6.57 12.61
CA GLN A 189 21.28 -6.51 11.18
C GLN A 189 20.10 -5.59 10.85
N VAL A 190 19.01 -5.72 11.62
CA VAL A 190 17.79 -4.92 11.46
C VAL A 190 18.10 -3.44 11.68
N ILE A 191 18.94 -3.14 12.68
CA ILE A 191 19.31 -1.77 13.03
C ILE A 191 20.19 -1.14 11.94
N LYS A 192 21.19 -1.88 11.45
CA LYS A 192 22.16 -1.38 10.46
C LYS A 192 21.58 -1.26 9.04
N ASN A 193 20.73 -2.22 8.64
CA ASN A 193 20.24 -2.37 7.27
C ASN A 193 18.73 -2.11 7.11
N SER A 194 18.12 -1.41 8.06
CA SER A 194 16.68 -1.08 8.06
C SER A 194 16.18 -0.45 6.76
N SER A 195 17.01 0.31 6.06
CA SER A 195 16.65 0.99 4.81
C SER A 195 16.47 0.05 3.62
N ARG A 196 17.08 -1.14 3.63
CA ARG A 196 17.06 -2.11 2.52
C ARG A 196 16.22 -3.34 2.80
N PHE A 197 15.96 -3.64 4.07
CA PHE A 197 15.16 -4.79 4.47
C PHE A 197 13.71 -4.68 3.97
N SER A 198 13.20 -5.68 3.26
CA SER A 198 11.79 -5.74 2.83
C SER A 198 11.38 -7.20 2.56
N CYS A 199 10.41 -7.70 3.33
CA CYS A 199 9.91 -9.07 3.18
C CYS A 199 9.08 -9.25 1.89
N ALA A 200 8.26 -8.25 1.56
CA ALA A 200 7.34 -8.32 0.43
C ALA A 200 8.07 -8.27 -0.92
N SER A 201 9.05 -7.37 -1.07
CA SER A 201 9.76 -7.20 -2.34
C SER A 201 10.65 -8.39 -2.70
N GLU A 202 11.21 -9.07 -1.70
CA GLU A 202 12.05 -10.26 -1.92
C GLU A 202 11.29 -11.58 -1.77
N LYS A 203 9.97 -11.52 -1.49
CA LYS A 203 9.14 -12.68 -1.17
C LYS A 203 9.77 -13.59 -0.12
N MET A 204 10.21 -13.01 0.98
CA MET A 204 10.84 -13.75 2.09
C MET A 204 9.88 -13.89 3.28
N ALA A 205 9.71 -15.11 3.75
CA ALA A 205 8.96 -15.45 4.96
C ALA A 205 9.92 -15.96 6.04
N TYR A 206 9.90 -15.35 7.22
CA TYR A 206 10.78 -15.72 8.32
C TYR A 206 10.08 -16.62 9.33
N LEU A 207 10.64 -17.79 9.57
CA LEU A 207 10.26 -18.72 10.61
C LEU A 207 11.15 -18.51 11.84
N GLY A 208 10.58 -18.69 13.02
CA GLY A 208 11.27 -18.54 14.30
C GLY A 208 10.30 -18.62 15.47
N TRP A 209 10.82 -18.46 16.68
CA TRP A 209 9.98 -18.42 17.88
C TRP A 209 9.08 -17.18 17.87
N ILE A 210 7.79 -17.35 18.23
CA ILE A 210 6.79 -16.28 18.14
C ILE A 210 7.18 -15.01 18.91
N GLU A 211 7.85 -15.17 20.05
CA GLU A 211 8.33 -14.04 20.85
C GLU A 211 9.43 -13.26 20.12
N ARG A 212 10.41 -13.97 19.52
CA ARG A 212 11.47 -13.36 18.72
C ARG A 212 10.94 -12.68 17.47
N LEU A 213 9.97 -13.29 16.78
CA LEU A 213 9.32 -12.68 15.62
C LEU A 213 8.59 -11.39 15.98
N ARG A 214 7.92 -11.34 17.14
CA ARG A 214 7.27 -10.12 17.64
C ARG A 214 8.28 -9.03 17.99
N ASP A 215 9.38 -9.38 18.66
CA ASP A 215 10.45 -8.44 18.95
C ASP A 215 11.10 -7.90 17.67
N ALA A 216 11.33 -8.76 16.69
CA ALA A 216 11.86 -8.39 15.38
C ALA A 216 10.91 -7.43 14.64
N LYS A 217 9.61 -7.70 14.67
CA LYS A 217 8.59 -6.81 14.10
C LYS A 217 8.64 -5.43 14.75
N VAL A 218 8.67 -5.36 16.08
CA VAL A 218 8.74 -4.08 16.81
C VAL A 218 10.03 -3.31 16.45
N LEU A 219 11.16 -4.01 16.32
CA LEU A 219 12.41 -3.40 15.88
C LEU A 219 12.35 -2.89 14.44
N LEU A 220 11.74 -3.65 13.53
CA LEU A 220 11.54 -3.27 12.13
C LEU A 220 10.62 -2.05 12.02
N GLU A 221 9.46 -2.07 12.67
CA GLU A 221 8.51 -0.95 12.69
C GLU A 221 9.14 0.32 13.28
N LYS A 222 10.02 0.17 14.28
CA LYS A 222 10.75 1.29 14.88
C LYS A 222 11.73 1.97 13.91
N HIS A 223 12.42 1.21 13.06
CA HIS A 223 13.44 1.78 12.15
C HIS A 223 12.92 2.03 10.73
N ARG A 224 11.86 1.33 10.32
CA ARG A 224 11.18 1.45 9.03
C ARG A 224 9.69 1.18 9.23
N PRO A 225 8.91 2.19 9.65
CA PRO A 225 7.46 2.04 9.78
C PRO A 225 6.85 1.77 8.39
N GLY A 226 6.02 0.73 8.32
CA GLY A 226 5.34 0.35 7.08
C GLY A 226 4.49 -0.90 7.22
N PRO A 227 3.57 -1.14 6.27
CA PRO A 227 2.71 -2.32 6.25
C PRO A 227 3.43 -3.59 5.75
N GLU A 228 4.72 -3.50 5.46
CA GLU A 228 5.51 -4.59 4.84
C GLU A 228 5.76 -5.78 5.78
N TYR A 229 5.47 -5.63 7.08
CA TYR A 229 5.80 -6.62 8.10
C TYR A 229 4.55 -7.08 8.86
N SER A 230 4.29 -8.37 8.78
CA SER A 230 3.28 -9.03 9.59
C SER A 230 3.87 -10.29 10.22
N VAL A 231 3.26 -10.67 11.34
CA VAL A 231 3.53 -11.97 11.99
C VAL A 231 2.29 -12.80 11.73
N GLY A 232 2.47 -13.97 11.12
CA GLY A 232 1.38 -14.91 10.84
C GLY A 232 0.70 -15.41 12.11
N VAL A 233 -0.50 -15.95 11.95
CA VAL A 233 -1.30 -16.50 13.07
C VAL A 233 -1.05 -18.00 13.24
N GLU A 234 -0.72 -18.68 12.13
CA GLU A 234 -0.46 -20.11 12.11
C GLU A 234 0.90 -20.46 12.76
N SER A 235 0.93 -21.58 13.49
CA SER A 235 2.12 -22.06 14.20
C SER A 235 2.51 -23.45 13.74
N ILE A 236 3.81 -23.70 13.58
CA ILE A 236 4.35 -24.99 13.11
C ILE A 236 4.10 -26.09 14.15
N GLY A 237 4.32 -25.76 15.41
CA GLY A 237 4.11 -26.66 16.53
C GLY A 237 4.14 -25.90 17.83
N LEU A 238 3.54 -26.50 18.85
CA LEU A 238 3.63 -26.03 20.23
C LEU A 238 4.70 -26.85 20.93
N VAL A 239 5.80 -26.19 21.28
CA VAL A 239 6.83 -26.79 22.11
C VAL A 239 6.54 -26.39 23.55
N PRO A 240 6.10 -27.31 24.42
CA PRO A 240 5.86 -26.99 25.81
C PRO A 240 7.18 -26.60 26.48
N THR A 241 7.28 -25.37 26.94
CA THR A 241 8.38 -24.94 27.81
C THR A 241 8.04 -25.29 29.24
N GLY A 242 8.95 -25.92 29.97
CA GLY A 242 8.67 -26.38 31.32
C GLY A 242 9.90 -26.83 32.08
N TRP A 243 9.64 -27.42 33.24
CA TRP A 243 10.68 -27.92 34.14
C TRP A 243 10.82 -29.43 33.89
N ILE A 244 12.03 -29.87 33.60
CA ILE A 244 12.37 -31.30 33.63
C ILE A 244 12.70 -31.61 35.08
N VAL A 245 11.93 -32.51 35.69
CA VAL A 245 12.14 -32.91 37.09
C VAL A 245 12.67 -34.34 37.08
N GLU A 246 13.96 -34.47 37.34
CA GLU A 246 14.67 -35.75 37.39
C GLU A 246 14.82 -36.24 38.84
N ASN A 247 15.01 -37.54 39.02
CA ASN A 247 15.32 -38.16 40.32
C ASN A 247 14.34 -37.80 41.45
N ILE A 248 13.03 -37.85 41.18
CA ILE A 248 11.99 -37.50 42.16
C ILE A 248 11.91 -38.58 43.25
N VAL A 249 12.52 -38.32 44.40
CA VAL A 249 12.45 -39.20 45.57
C VAL A 249 11.04 -39.20 46.19
N ASN A 250 10.31 -38.08 46.11
CA ASN A 250 8.98 -37.93 46.69
C ASN A 250 7.88 -37.79 45.62
N PRO A 251 7.03 -38.82 45.40
CA PRO A 251 6.02 -38.79 44.33
C PRO A 251 4.95 -37.70 44.51
N ARG A 252 4.80 -37.15 45.73
CA ARG A 252 3.87 -36.04 45.99
C ARG A 252 4.25 -34.76 45.24
N VAL A 253 5.52 -34.61 44.83
CA VAL A 253 5.98 -33.46 44.04
C VAL A 253 5.28 -33.41 42.68
N LEU A 254 5.18 -34.56 42.00
CA LEU A 254 4.47 -34.65 40.71
C LEU A 254 2.99 -34.30 40.85
N VAL A 255 2.33 -34.82 41.90
CA VAL A 255 0.93 -34.52 42.18
C VAL A 255 0.74 -33.02 42.41
N ARG A 256 1.60 -32.38 43.22
CA ARG A 256 1.54 -30.93 43.47
C ARG A 256 1.78 -30.11 42.21
N MET A 257 2.74 -30.49 41.37
CA MET A 257 2.98 -29.82 40.08
C MET A 257 1.77 -29.95 39.15
N ARG A 258 1.17 -31.15 39.05
CA ARG A 258 -0.07 -31.33 38.29
C ARG A 258 -1.21 -30.50 38.87
N SER A 259 -1.38 -30.44 40.18
CA SER A 259 -2.41 -29.61 40.83
C SER A 259 -2.17 -28.12 40.57
N LEU A 260 -0.91 -27.66 40.56
CA LEU A 260 -0.55 -26.28 40.22
C LEU A 260 -0.89 -25.95 38.76
N HIS A 261 -0.67 -26.90 37.84
CA HIS A 261 -1.05 -26.77 36.44
C HIS A 261 -2.57 -26.73 36.26
N HIS A 262 -3.29 -27.71 36.82
CA HIS A 262 -4.75 -27.84 36.69
C HIS A 262 -5.52 -26.71 37.38
N SER A 263 -5.01 -26.18 38.49
CA SER A 263 -5.62 -25.01 39.17
C SER A 263 -5.49 -23.71 38.37
N GLY A 264 -4.66 -23.68 37.32
CA GLY A 264 -4.41 -22.49 36.51
C GLY A 264 -3.54 -21.43 37.20
N ILE A 265 -3.00 -21.71 38.39
CA ILE A 265 -2.13 -20.78 39.14
C ILE A 265 -0.86 -20.47 38.32
N ALA A 266 -0.23 -21.49 37.75
CA ALA A 266 0.95 -21.31 36.91
C ALA A 266 0.67 -20.38 35.71
N LYS A 267 -0.47 -20.55 35.06
CA LYS A 267 -0.93 -19.68 33.96
C LYS A 267 -1.12 -18.23 34.42
N LYS A 268 -1.71 -18.02 35.61
CA LYS A 268 -1.86 -16.68 36.20
C LYS A 268 -0.49 -16.06 36.52
N TRP A 269 0.46 -16.80 37.06
CA TRP A 269 1.81 -16.28 37.34
C TRP A 269 2.54 -15.82 36.07
N ILE A 270 2.53 -16.64 35.01
CA ILE A 270 3.10 -16.26 33.71
C ILE A 270 2.41 -14.98 33.19
N TRP A 271 1.08 -14.90 33.31
CA TRP A 271 0.32 -13.72 32.92
C TRP A 271 0.73 -12.48 33.72
N TYR A 272 0.85 -12.58 35.05
CA TYR A 272 1.27 -11.45 35.91
C TYR A 272 2.69 -10.99 35.60
N GLN A 273 3.62 -11.91 35.36
CA GLN A 273 4.99 -11.59 34.96
C GLN A 273 5.00 -10.83 33.63
N GLY A 274 4.31 -11.35 32.61
CA GLY A 274 4.18 -10.68 31.32
C GLY A 274 3.51 -9.31 31.42
N MET A 275 2.50 -9.17 32.28
CA MET A 275 1.85 -7.88 32.55
C MET A 275 2.81 -6.90 33.23
N ALA A 276 3.55 -7.34 34.26
CA ALA A 276 4.52 -6.50 34.95
C ALA A 276 5.62 -5.99 34.01
N GLU A 277 6.11 -6.84 33.10
CA GLU A 277 7.07 -6.41 32.07
C GLU A 277 6.47 -5.40 31.09
N LYS A 278 5.23 -5.61 30.64
CA LYS A 278 4.51 -4.64 29.78
C LYS A 278 4.34 -3.30 30.48
N LEU A 279 3.98 -3.31 31.77
CA LEU A 279 3.85 -2.10 32.57
C LEU A 279 5.19 -1.40 32.78
N LYS A 280 6.27 -2.15 33.01
CA LYS A 280 7.64 -1.60 33.13
C LYS A 280 8.14 -1.00 31.81
N LYS A 281 7.71 -1.55 30.67
CA LYS A 281 8.07 -1.08 29.32
C LYS A 281 7.13 -0.01 28.77
N ARG A 282 6.04 0.37 29.47
CA ARG A 282 5.25 1.57 29.14
C ARG A 282 6.13 2.81 29.36
N LYS A 283 6.94 3.17 28.37
CA LYS A 283 7.13 4.59 28.08
C LYS A 283 5.74 5.16 27.78
N ASN A 284 5.49 6.40 28.17
CA ASN A 284 4.33 7.15 27.68
C ASN A 284 4.37 7.00 26.15
N MET A 285 3.49 6.16 25.59
CA MET A 285 3.21 6.19 24.18
C MET A 285 2.59 7.57 24.01
N GLU A 286 3.40 8.53 23.57
CA GLU A 286 2.84 9.71 22.94
C GLU A 286 1.88 9.17 21.89
N ASP A 287 0.63 9.63 21.93
CA ASP A 287 -0.33 9.36 20.88
C ASP A 287 0.29 9.89 19.60
N ILE A 288 0.97 9.03 18.87
CA ILE A 288 1.40 9.30 17.50
C ILE A 288 0.11 9.23 16.71
N GLY A 289 -0.62 10.35 16.73
CA GLY A 289 -1.71 10.60 15.83
C GLY A 289 -1.24 10.43 14.38
N PRO A 290 -2.17 10.31 13.42
CA PRO A 290 -1.79 10.23 12.02
C PRO A 290 -0.85 11.38 11.67
N GLU A 291 0.31 11.06 11.06
CA GLU A 291 1.26 12.07 10.62
C GLU A 291 0.53 13.09 9.73
N ALA A 292 0.68 14.37 10.06
CA ALA A 292 0.06 15.44 9.29
C ALA A 292 0.55 15.38 7.83
N LEU A 293 -0.35 15.68 6.88
CA LEU A 293 0.01 15.82 5.47
C LEU A 293 1.09 16.90 5.31
N ILE A 294 2.29 16.48 4.90
CA ILE A 294 3.43 17.38 4.69
C ILE A 294 3.27 18.06 3.33
N LEU A 295 3.20 19.39 3.33
CA LEU A 295 3.03 20.23 2.12
C LEU A 295 4.13 19.97 1.06
N LEU A 296 5.36 19.70 1.50
CA LEU A 296 6.54 19.48 0.66
C LEU A 296 6.52 18.14 -0.11
N GLY A 297 5.56 17.27 0.18
CA GLY A 297 5.39 15.96 -0.49
C GLY A 297 4.27 15.98 -1.52
N ASN A 298 3.20 15.27 -1.22
CA ASN A 298 2.13 14.92 -2.16
C ASN A 298 1.43 16.13 -2.79
N ILE A 299 1.24 17.20 -2.01
CA ILE A 299 0.56 18.41 -2.48
C ILE A 299 1.44 19.15 -3.50
N ALA A 300 2.78 19.08 -3.39
CA ALA A 300 3.68 19.70 -4.34
C ALA A 300 3.52 19.14 -5.76
N GLN A 301 3.16 17.86 -5.93
CA GLN A 301 2.91 17.26 -7.24
C GLN A 301 1.71 17.91 -7.96
N ILE A 302 0.65 18.25 -7.23
CA ILE A 302 -0.52 18.95 -7.78
C ILE A 302 -0.10 20.34 -8.31
N PHE A 303 0.73 21.05 -7.53
CA PHE A 303 1.24 22.36 -7.94
C PHE A 303 2.17 22.29 -9.16
N ILE A 304 2.98 21.23 -9.28
CA ILE A 304 3.82 21.00 -10.47
C ILE A 304 2.95 20.79 -11.70
N ILE A 305 1.92 19.94 -11.63
CA ILE A 305 1.00 19.71 -12.76
C ILE A 305 0.26 20.99 -13.12
N PHE A 306 -0.22 21.73 -12.12
CA PHE A 306 -0.86 23.02 -12.36
C PHE A 306 0.08 23.99 -13.09
N PHE A 307 1.34 24.08 -12.67
CA PHE A 307 2.35 24.92 -13.33
C PHE A 307 2.62 24.47 -14.77
N GLU A 308 2.75 23.16 -15.01
CA GLU A 308 2.92 22.61 -16.37
C GLU A 308 1.74 22.95 -17.28
N VAL A 309 0.50 22.86 -16.78
CA VAL A 309 -0.71 23.22 -17.53
C VAL A 309 -0.74 24.71 -17.84
N VAL A 310 -0.45 25.58 -16.86
CA VAL A 310 -0.39 27.04 -17.06
C VAL A 310 0.70 27.42 -18.07
N LEU A 311 1.86 26.76 -18.02
CA LEU A 311 2.92 26.99 -18.99
C LEU A 311 2.47 26.58 -20.41
N CYS A 312 1.86 25.42 -20.55
CA CYS A 312 1.33 24.93 -21.82
C CYS A 312 0.28 25.88 -22.41
N THR A 313 -0.68 26.34 -21.61
CA THR A 313 -1.73 27.26 -22.08
C THR A 313 -1.15 28.62 -22.46
N THR A 314 -0.18 29.13 -21.70
CA THR A 314 0.53 30.38 -22.03
C THR A 314 1.26 30.26 -23.37
N VAL A 315 1.93 29.13 -23.63
CA VAL A 315 2.61 28.88 -24.91
C VAL A 315 1.60 28.83 -26.06
N VAL A 316 0.47 28.13 -25.89
CA VAL A 316 -0.59 28.08 -26.92
C VAL A 316 -1.14 29.47 -27.22
N PHE A 317 -1.40 30.28 -26.19
CA PHE A 317 -1.89 31.65 -26.34
C PHE A 317 -0.89 32.56 -27.05
N LEU A 318 0.40 32.47 -26.72
CA LEU A 318 1.45 33.22 -27.41
C LEU A 318 1.51 32.86 -28.90
N VAL A 319 1.40 31.57 -29.22
CA VAL A 319 1.38 31.09 -30.61
C VAL A 319 0.16 31.61 -31.35
N GLU A 320 -1.01 31.57 -30.74
CA GLU A 320 -2.24 32.09 -31.34
C GLU A 320 -2.16 33.61 -31.57
N THR A 321 -1.60 34.36 -30.63
CA THR A 321 -1.40 35.80 -30.74
C THR A 321 -0.43 36.15 -31.87
N ILE A 322 0.70 35.43 -31.96
CA ILE A 322 1.66 35.57 -33.06
C ILE A 322 0.98 35.24 -34.40
N TYR A 323 0.20 34.15 -34.44
CA TYR A 323 -0.54 33.75 -35.63
C TYR A 323 -1.56 34.81 -36.06
N TYR A 324 -2.35 35.35 -35.13
CA TYR A 324 -3.34 36.40 -35.40
C TYR A 324 -2.68 37.66 -35.96
N ASN A 325 -1.60 38.13 -35.33
CA ASN A 325 -0.86 39.32 -35.78
C ASN A 325 -0.24 39.12 -37.17
N ILE A 326 0.29 37.94 -37.47
CA ILE A 326 0.84 37.61 -38.79
C ILE A 326 -0.28 37.45 -39.84
N SER A 327 -1.39 36.81 -39.49
CA SER A 327 -2.55 36.62 -40.38
C SER A 327 -3.16 37.95 -40.82
N ASN A 328 -3.23 38.92 -39.92
CA ASN A 328 -3.74 40.26 -40.21
C ASN A 328 -2.76 41.10 -41.07
N GLY A 329 -1.46 40.82 -40.98
CA GLY A 329 -0.42 41.41 -41.81
C GLY A 329 -0.13 40.62 -43.08
N ARG A 330 -1.00 40.70 -44.10
CA ARG A 330 -0.86 40.16 -45.48
C ARG A 330 0.43 39.36 -45.75
N LEU A 331 0.41 38.04 -45.53
CA LEU A 331 1.35 37.11 -46.15
C LEU A 331 0.78 35.68 -46.17
N GLN A 332 -0.17 35.45 -47.08
CA GLN A 332 -0.89 34.19 -47.24
C GLN A 332 -0.03 32.97 -47.65
N GLN A 333 1.23 33.15 -48.06
CA GLN A 333 2.07 32.04 -48.55
C GLN A 333 3.13 31.53 -47.54
N PHE A 334 3.51 32.31 -46.54
CA PHE A 334 4.52 31.90 -45.55
C PHE A 334 3.93 31.10 -44.37
N CYS A 335 2.62 31.20 -44.13
CA CYS A 335 1.96 30.65 -42.94
C CYS A 335 1.65 29.15 -43.01
N ILE A 336 1.35 28.59 -44.19
CA ILE A 336 0.97 27.17 -44.29
C ILE A 336 2.14 26.25 -43.90
N LEU A 337 3.37 26.60 -44.29
CA LEU A 337 4.56 25.79 -43.99
C LEU A 337 4.90 25.81 -42.48
N ARG A 338 4.75 26.96 -41.81
CA ARG A 338 5.01 27.06 -40.36
C ARG A 338 3.90 26.44 -39.51
N ILE A 339 2.65 26.45 -39.96
CA ILE A 339 1.54 25.74 -39.29
C ILE A 339 1.75 24.22 -39.35
N ILE A 340 2.22 23.69 -40.48
CA ILE A 340 2.53 22.25 -40.60
C ILE A 340 3.67 21.88 -39.65
N ILE A 341 4.76 22.65 -39.63
CA ILE A 341 5.90 22.43 -38.73
C ILE A 341 5.48 22.55 -37.26
N PHE A 342 4.62 23.52 -36.93
CA PHE A 342 4.17 23.73 -35.56
C PHE A 342 3.20 22.64 -35.11
N LYS A 343 2.27 22.20 -35.97
CA LYS A 343 1.39 21.05 -35.71
C LYS A 343 2.21 19.78 -35.50
N GLU A 344 3.27 19.58 -36.29
CA GLU A 344 4.24 18.50 -36.07
C GLU A 344 4.95 18.61 -34.73
N CYS A 345 5.35 19.81 -34.32
CA CYS A 345 6.04 20.04 -33.06
C CYS A 345 5.12 19.81 -31.85
N LEU A 346 3.88 20.31 -31.91
CA LEU A 346 2.84 20.06 -30.91
C LEU A 346 2.48 18.58 -30.83
N CYS A 347 2.32 17.90 -31.97
CA CYS A 347 2.15 16.45 -32.00
C CYS A 347 3.35 15.73 -31.36
N LYS A 348 4.59 16.15 -31.64
CA LYS A 348 5.79 15.57 -31.02
C LYS A 348 5.84 15.80 -29.51
N VAL A 349 5.49 16.98 -29.03
CA VAL A 349 5.41 17.27 -27.58
C VAL A 349 4.31 16.45 -26.92
N PHE A 350 3.13 16.33 -27.54
CA PHE A 350 2.03 15.53 -27.02
C PHE A 350 2.34 14.03 -27.04
N ILE A 351 2.95 13.53 -28.12
CA ILE A 351 3.43 12.15 -28.23
C ILE A 351 4.55 11.89 -27.22
N CYS A 352 5.49 12.82 -27.01
CA CYS A 352 6.52 12.71 -25.98
C CYS A 352 5.93 12.73 -24.57
N GLY A 353 4.91 13.55 -24.31
CA GLY A 353 4.19 13.59 -23.04
C GLY A 353 3.47 12.27 -22.76
N ILE A 354 2.70 11.76 -23.74
CA ILE A 354 2.06 10.45 -23.65
C ILE A 354 3.10 9.34 -23.50
N ALA A 355 4.20 9.37 -24.25
CA ALA A 355 5.28 8.39 -24.14
C ALA A 355 5.96 8.44 -22.78
N LYS A 356 6.18 9.62 -22.19
CA LYS A 356 6.69 9.78 -20.82
C LYS A 356 5.70 9.21 -19.81
N VAL A 357 4.40 9.49 -19.93
CA VAL A 357 3.36 8.93 -19.06
C VAL A 357 3.30 7.42 -19.20
N LYS A 358 3.39 6.89 -20.42
CA LYS A 358 3.38 5.44 -20.69
C LYS A 358 4.67 4.77 -20.19
N ALA A 359 5.82 5.44 -20.29
CA ALA A 359 7.08 5.00 -19.74
C ALA A 359 7.07 5.03 -18.21
N LEU A 360 6.48 6.06 -17.58
CA LEU A 360 6.26 6.12 -16.14
C LEU A 360 5.33 5.00 -15.67
N ASN A 361 4.24 4.73 -16.40
CA ASN A 361 3.35 3.61 -16.13
C ASN A 361 4.05 2.26 -16.32
N LEU A 362 4.90 2.11 -17.33
CA LEU A 362 5.73 0.92 -17.51
C LEU A 362 6.73 0.77 -16.38
N ILE A 363 7.44 1.83 -15.97
CA ILE A 363 8.38 1.80 -14.84
C ILE A 363 7.65 1.45 -13.53
N SER A 364 6.45 2.00 -13.31
CA SER A 364 5.58 1.64 -12.20
C SER A 364 5.19 0.16 -12.24
N LYS A 365 4.78 -0.36 -13.40
CA LYS A 365 4.39 -1.76 -13.58
C LYS A 365 5.58 -2.73 -13.49
N THR A 366 6.75 -2.34 -13.98
CA THR A 366 7.99 -3.12 -13.87
C THR A 366 8.50 -3.11 -12.43
N ARG A 367 8.34 -2.00 -11.68
CA ARG A 367 8.58 -1.99 -10.22
C ARG A 367 7.59 -2.88 -9.47
N SER A 368 6.33 -2.95 -9.88
CA SER A 368 5.34 -3.85 -9.31
C SER A 368 5.62 -5.33 -9.64
N ASN A 369 6.23 -5.62 -10.79
CA ASN A 369 6.58 -6.98 -11.21
C ASN A 369 7.97 -7.43 -10.75
N LEU A 370 8.89 -6.51 -10.47
CA LEU A 370 10.19 -6.78 -9.81
C LEU A 370 10.04 -6.90 -8.28
N GLY A 371 8.89 -6.52 -7.74
CA GLY A 371 8.47 -6.81 -6.35
C GLY A 371 7.56 -8.04 -6.25
N LYS A 372 7.41 -8.80 -7.35
CA LYS A 372 6.96 -10.20 -7.35
C LYS A 372 8.14 -11.07 -7.72
#